data_AF-A0A420BHE0-F1
#
_entry.id   AF-A0A420BHE0-F1
#
_cell.length_a   1.000
_cell.length_b   1.000
_cell.length_c   1.000
_cell.angle_alpha   90.00
_cell.angle_beta   90.00
_cell.angle_gamma   90.00
#
_symmetry.space_group_name_H-M   'P 1'
#
loop_
_entity.id
_entity.type
_entity.pdbx_description
1 polymer ?
#
loop_
_entity_poly.entity_id
_entity_poly.type
_entity_poly.pdbx_seq_one_letter_code
_entity_poly.pdbx_strand_id
1 'polypeptide(L)' 'MKKIIPEEELITIGRMQKDPFIMAIEEKIAWKKDLGQNIRHHLFSQQLPLIYHKNGQMIAEYLDGTIQFI' A
#
# COMPACT_ATOMS: atom_id res chain seq x y z
N MET A 1 -17.44 -0.68 -22.51
CA MET A 1 -17.34 0.67 -23.11
C MET A 1 -15.89 1.11 -23.04
N LYS A 2 -15.27 1.59 -24.13
CA LYS A 2 -13.90 2.14 -24.09
C LYS A 2 -13.96 3.49 -23.38
N LYS A 3 -13.26 3.62 -22.25
CA LYS A 3 -13.10 4.90 -21.55
C LYS A 3 -11.98 5.66 -22.27
N ILE A 4 -12.33 6.78 -22.92
CA ILE A 4 -11.35 7.69 -23.52
C ILE A 4 -10.86 8.58 -22.39
N ILE A 5 -9.56 8.52 -22.09
CA ILE A 5 -8.91 9.32 -21.04
C ILE A 5 -8.34 10.58 -21.72
N PRO A 6 -8.67 11.79 -21.25
CA PRO A 6 -8.06 13.03 -21.74
C PRO A 6 -6.53 13.02 -21.58
N GLU A 7 -5.81 13.64 -22.52
CA GLU A 7 -4.33 13.66 -22.52
C GLU A 7 -3.74 14.24 -21.22
N GLU A 8 -4.37 15.28 -20.67
CA GLU A 8 -4.00 15.90 -19.39
C GLU A 8 -4.10 14.94 -18.20
N GLU A 9 -5.13 14.08 -18.20
CA GLU A 9 -5.27 13.01 -17.21
C GLU A 9 -4.23 11.92 -17.44
N LEU A 10 -3.94 11.58 -18.70
CA LEU A 10 -2.98 10.53 -19.05
C LEU A 10 -1.56 10.82 -18.52
N ILE A 11 -1.14 12.09 -18.52
CA ILE A 11 0.18 12.52 -18.04
C ILE A 11 0.29 12.51 -16.50
N THR A 12 -0.85 12.54 -15.80
CA THR A 12 -0.91 12.65 -14.34
C THR A 12 -1.37 11.37 -13.65
N ILE A 13 -2.02 10.45 -14.36
CA ILE A 13 -2.43 9.14 -13.85
C ILE A 13 -1.20 8.35 -13.36
N GLY A 14 -1.32 7.79 -12.16
CA GLY A 14 -0.27 6.98 -11.53
C GLY A 14 0.85 7.79 -10.89
N ARG A 15 0.87 9.12 -11.02
CA ARG A 15 1.79 9.98 -10.25
C ARG A 15 1.26 10.17 -8.83
N MET A 16 2.16 10.02 -7.86
CA MET A 16 1.84 10.31 -6.47
C MET A 16 1.58 11.81 -6.31
N GLN A 17 0.52 12.18 -5.57
CA GLN A 17 0.20 13.58 -5.27
C GLN A 17 1.33 14.29 -4.52
N LYS A 18 2.07 13.54 -3.70
CA LYS A 18 3.27 14.00 -3.00
C LYS A 18 4.35 12.95 -3.10
N ASP A 19 5.55 13.39 -3.45
CA ASP A 19 6.71 12.51 -3.54
C ASP A 19 7.26 12.20 -2.13
N PRO A 20 7.31 10.92 -1.70
CA PRO A 20 7.85 10.51 -0.41
C PRO A 20 9.33 10.85 -0.18
N PHE A 21 10.07 11.19 -1.23
CA PHE A 21 11.47 11.62 -1.15
C PHE A 21 11.62 13.08 -0.72
N ILE A 22 10.58 13.90 -0.90
CA ILE A 22 10.59 15.33 -0.54
C ILE A 22 9.68 15.67 0.66
N MET A 23 8.94 14.70 1.20
CA MET A 23 8.11 14.88 2.39
C MET A 23 8.95 15.24 3.63
N ALA A 24 8.40 16.09 4.50
CA ALA A 24 8.92 16.27 5.85
C ALA A 24 8.85 14.95 6.64
N ILE A 25 9.69 14.81 7.68
CA ILE A 25 9.82 13.55 8.42
C ILE A 25 8.51 13.17 9.09
N GLU A 26 7.85 14.13 9.74
CA GLU A 26 6.59 13.94 10.47
C GLU A 26 5.46 13.53 9.51
N GLU A 27 5.39 14.21 8.37
CA GLU A 27 4.44 13.90 7.31
C GLU A 27 4.68 12.50 6.75
N LYS A 28 5.94 12.15 6.49
CA LYS A 28 6.31 10.83 5.96
C LYS A 28 5.97 9.72 6.94
N ILE A 29 6.09 9.94 8.25
CA ILE A 29 5.68 8.98 9.28
C ILE A 29 4.17 8.77 9.25
N ALA A 30 3.40 9.86 9.20
CA ALA A 30 1.94 9.80 9.13
C ALA A 30 1.47 9.09 7.84
N TRP A 31 2.07 9.46 6.70
CA TRP A 31 1.79 8.85 5.41
C TRP A 31 2.10 7.34 5.40
N LYS A 32 3.24 6.90 5.95
CA LYS A 32 3.58 5.47 6.05
C LYS A 32 2.58 4.70 6.89
N LYS A 33 2.12 5.28 8.00
CA LYS A 33 1.13 4.65 8.88
C LYS A 33 -0.19 4.45 8.16
N ASP A 34 -0.68 5.47 7.48
CA ASP A 34 -1.91 5.42 6.69
C ASP A 34 -1.80 4.42 5.54
N LEU A 35 -0.70 4.46 4.79
CA LEU A 35 -0.42 3.51 3.70
C LEU A 35 -0.45 2.06 4.19
N GLY A 36 0.18 1.76 5.33
CA GLY A 36 0.17 0.41 5.91
C GLY A 36 -1.23 -0.09 6.26
N GLN A 37 -2.07 0.79 6.82
CA GLN A 37 -3.48 0.45 7.12
C GLN A 37 -4.27 0.21 5.83
N ASN A 38 -4.09 1.05 4.82
CA ASN A 38 -4.79 0.93 3.53
C ASN A 38 -4.40 -0.35 2.78
N ILE A 39 -3.11 -0.70 2.74
CA ILE A 39 -2.64 -1.95 2.13
C ILE A 39 -3.25 -3.14 2.86
N ARG A 40 -3.20 -3.16 4.20
CA ARG A 40 -3.77 -4.24 5.00
C ARG A 40 -5.27 -4.41 4.72
N HIS A 41 -6.05 -3.33 4.80
CA HIS A 41 -7.48 -3.37 4.52
C HIS A 41 -7.79 -3.85 3.10
N HIS A 42 -7.01 -3.40 2.12
CA HIS A 42 -7.20 -3.78 0.72
C HIS A 42 -6.90 -5.26 0.46
N LEU A 43 -5.84 -5.82 1.05
CA LEU A 43 -5.51 -7.24 0.92
C LEU A 43 -6.58 -8.10 1.61
N PHE A 44 -6.95 -7.72 2.84
CA PHE A 44 -7.90 -8.49 3.63
C PHE A 44 -9.31 -8.48 3.05
N SER A 45 -9.75 -7.40 2.41
CA SER A 45 -11.05 -7.37 1.71
C SER A 45 -11.12 -8.37 0.56
N GLN A 46 -9.96 -8.75 -0.01
CA GLN A 46 -9.81 -9.76 -1.05
C GLN A 46 -9.47 -11.15 -0.51
N GLN A 47 -9.52 -11.35 0.82
CA GLN A 47 -9.07 -12.58 1.49
C GLN A 47 -7.61 -12.95 1.19
N LEU A 48 -6.76 -11.97 0.89
CA LEU A 48 -5.33 -12.15 0.66
C LEU A 48 -4.54 -11.86 1.95
N PRO A 49 -3.47 -12.62 2.24
CA PRO A 49 -2.60 -12.31 3.36
C PRO A 49 -1.69 -11.11 3.07
N LEU A 50 -1.29 -10.41 4.13
CA LEU A 50 -0.20 -9.44 4.10
C LEU A 50 1.11 -10.20 4.30
N ILE A 51 1.95 -10.23 3.26
CA ILE A 51 3.26 -10.90 3.29
C ILE A 51 4.37 -9.87 3.54
N TYR A 52 5.22 -10.10 4.52
CA TYR A 52 6.34 -9.23 4.85
C TYR A 52 7.49 -9.97 5.53
N HIS A 53 8.68 -9.37 5.49
CA HIS A 53 9.85 -9.87 6.20
C HIS A 53 9.93 -9.30 7.61
N LYS A 54 10.17 -10.15 8.61
CA LYS A 54 10.36 -9.75 10.00
C LYS A 54 11.37 -10.68 10.67
N ASN A 55 12.37 -10.10 11.32
CA ASN A 55 13.38 -10.83 12.09
C ASN A 55 14.10 -11.94 11.31
N GLY A 56 14.39 -11.72 10.02
CA GLY A 56 15.08 -12.72 9.19
C GLY A 56 14.15 -13.72 8.50
N GLN A 57 12.84 -13.69 8.77
CA GLN A 57 11.89 -14.66 8.26
C GLN A 57 10.77 -14.00 7.45
N MET A 58 10.22 -14.74 6.49
CA MET A 58 9.03 -14.33 5.76
C MET A 58 7.78 -14.73 6.54
N ILE A 59 6.83 -13.82 6.63
CA ILE A 59 5.60 -13.98 7.40
C ILE A 59 4.39 -13.62 6.53
N ALA A 60 3.34 -14.42 6.62
CA ALA A 60 2.00 -14.11 6.13
C ALA A 60 1.06 -13.83 7.31
N GLU A 61 0.49 -12.62 7.36
CA GLU A 61 -0.54 -12.20 8.30
C GLU A 61 -1.92 -12.21 7.61
N TYR A 62 -2.91 -12.83 8.22
CA TYR A 62 -4.28 -12.94 7.70
C TYR A 62 -5.25 -12.03 8.48
N LEU A 63 -6.45 -11.80 7.93
CA LEU A 63 -7.48 -10.92 8.51
C LEU A 63 -7.91 -11.34 9.92
N ASP A 64 -7.95 -12.64 10.19
CA ASP A 64 -8.31 -13.21 11.49
C ASP A 64 -7.17 -13.06 12.54
N GLY A 65 -6.03 -12.48 12.15
CA GLY A 65 -4.84 -12.37 12.98
C GLY A 65 -3.96 -13.60 12.97
N THR A 66 -4.28 -14.63 12.17
CA THR A 66 -3.41 -15.79 11.98
C THR A 66 -2.09 -15.34 11.35
N ILE A 67 -0.99 -15.87 11.89
CA ILE A 67 0.37 -15.62 11.41
C ILE A 67 0.99 -16.95 10.98
N GLN A 68 1.48 -17.01 9.74
CA GLN A 68 2.19 -18.17 9.19
C GLN A 68 3.60 -17.78 8.77
N PHE A 69 4.55 -18.67 9.04
CA PHE A 69 5.93 -18.53 8.60
C PHE A 69 6.11 -19.20 7.23
N ILE A 70 6.83 -18.53 6.33
CA ILE A 70 7.18 -19.03 4.98
C ILE A 70 8.67 -19.37 4.96
#